data_AF-A0A2J6STM0-F1
#
_entry.id   AF-A0A2J6STM0-F1
#
_cell.length_a   1.000
_cell.length_b   1.000
_cell.length_c   1.000
_cell.angle_alpha   90.00
_cell.angle_beta   90.00
_cell.angle_gamma   90.00
#
_symmetry.space_group_name_H-M   'P 1'
#
loop_
_entity.id
_entity.type
_entity.pdbx_description
1 polymer ?
#
loop_
_entity_poly.entity_id
_entity_poly.type
_entity_poly.pdbx_seq_one_letter_code
_entity_poly.pdbx_strand_id
1 'polypeptide(L)'
;MSSSQPPIPQKDTSEPSYAVHRPISQPGSSSQPQSSTPTEHDDERPNTPPPYSGPTSPQMTAPPAPQPQPNYPGLPRLDYTLYSPPNFTLSTDLTTLTSYTPPLSTYPTSLLQLIQSLASIPPKPTIRIYGSTNNEIDFDVRVNIMNLIVPEDEKRRMNYVKLIGKGETGYRGDFKKSSFPEKAGLEDWCRGYCEDSAGIKQFALDRIVTNWDTSYLEGRLLSLISSTSYKGHVQISFPLTHSRVVVHSPDKVNRFFSNVAKVFTGTKKYEVIKSVWPYADIARGEPGRRCAVQEEEVWFADWRDAIRHAVIGKRKGRVTVEDRLEFLMEPRPEETGKMAEW
;
A
#
# COMPACT_ATOMS: atom_id res chain seq x y z
N MET A 1 14.55 -47.58 35.97
CA MET A 1 14.41 -46.29 36.68
C MET A 1 14.21 -45.22 35.62
N SER A 2 13.01 -44.65 35.60
CA SER A 2 12.50 -43.77 34.54
C SER A 2 12.96 -42.31 34.68
N SER A 3 13.21 -41.70 33.51
CA SER A 3 12.89 -40.34 33.05
C SER A 3 12.92 -39.15 34.01
N SER A 4 13.50 -38.03 33.55
CA SER A 4 12.78 -36.75 33.36
C SER A 4 13.63 -35.73 32.57
N GLN A 5 13.26 -35.50 31.30
CA GLN A 5 13.62 -34.30 30.53
C GLN A 5 12.49 -33.26 30.67
N PRO A 6 12.79 -31.95 30.70
CA PRO A 6 11.77 -30.90 30.78
C PRO A 6 11.09 -30.66 29.42
N PRO A 7 9.79 -30.27 29.40
CA PRO A 7 9.01 -30.18 28.17
C PRO A 7 9.16 -28.85 27.43
N ILE A 8 9.03 -28.96 26.10
CA ILE A 8 8.96 -27.91 25.08
C ILE A 8 7.60 -27.21 25.16
N PRO A 9 7.51 -25.86 25.16
CA PRO A 9 6.23 -25.18 25.09
C PRO A 9 5.69 -25.15 23.64
N GLN A 10 4.56 -25.82 23.42
CA GLN A 10 3.73 -25.70 22.23
C GLN A 10 3.08 -24.31 22.18
N LYS A 11 3.12 -23.67 21.01
CA LYS A 11 2.54 -22.36 20.74
C LYS A 11 1.32 -22.55 19.84
N ASP A 12 0.14 -22.58 20.46
CA ASP A 12 -1.14 -22.45 19.78
C ASP A 12 -2.02 -21.51 20.60
N THR A 13 -2.36 -20.36 20.01
CA THR A 13 -3.70 -19.75 20.07
C THR A 13 -3.72 -18.57 19.10
N SER A 14 -4.46 -18.79 18.01
CA SER A 14 -5.15 -17.83 17.14
C SER A 14 -5.32 -16.41 17.70
N GLU A 15 -4.74 -15.42 17.01
CA GLU A 15 -5.06 -14.00 17.18
C GLU A 15 -6.21 -13.59 16.23
N PRO A 16 -7.10 -12.67 16.64
CA PRO A 16 -8.27 -12.28 15.86
C PRO A 16 -7.87 -11.33 14.71
N SER A 17 -7.97 -11.84 13.48
CA SER A 17 -7.97 -11.02 12.26
C SER A 17 -9.38 -10.45 12.06
N TYR A 18 -9.50 -9.12 12.04
CA TYR A 18 -10.77 -8.46 11.72
C TYR A 18 -10.85 -8.24 10.21
N ALA A 19 -11.62 -9.07 9.52
CA ALA A 19 -12.09 -8.81 8.16
C ALA A 19 -13.17 -7.72 8.20
N VAL A 20 -13.10 -6.75 7.28
CA VAL A 20 -14.09 -5.66 7.18
C VAL A 20 -15.35 -6.18 6.49
N HIS A 21 -16.50 -6.05 7.17
CA HIS A 21 -17.83 -6.45 6.69
C HIS A 21 -18.27 -5.74 5.40
N ARG A 22 -18.89 -6.52 4.50
CA ARG A 22 -19.62 -6.08 3.30
C ARG A 22 -21.13 -6.27 3.53
N PRO A 23 -22.01 -5.31 3.18
CA PRO A 23 -23.46 -5.52 3.26
C PRO A 23 -23.95 -6.44 2.14
N ILE A 24 -24.82 -7.38 2.51
CA ILE A 24 -25.50 -8.35 1.66
C ILE A 24 -26.71 -7.68 1.00
N SER A 25 -26.73 -7.66 -0.33
CA SER A 25 -27.92 -7.35 -1.14
C SER A 25 -28.76 -8.62 -1.32
N GLN A 26 -30.04 -8.57 -0.92
CA GLN A 26 -31.03 -9.61 -1.19
C GLN A 26 -31.56 -9.49 -2.63
N PRO A 27 -31.84 -10.61 -3.32
CA PRO A 27 -32.53 -10.61 -4.60
C PRO A 27 -34.05 -10.58 -4.42
N GLY A 28 -34.73 -9.90 -5.35
CA GLY A 28 -36.17 -9.75 -5.39
C GLY A 28 -36.93 -11.01 -5.76
N SER A 29 -38.25 -10.94 -5.60
CA SER A 29 -39.19 -11.84 -6.24
C SER A 29 -40.47 -11.08 -6.59
N SER A 30 -40.88 -11.30 -7.83
CA SER A 30 -42.01 -10.75 -8.56
C SER A 30 -43.31 -11.45 -8.20
N SER A 31 -44.43 -10.71 -8.24
CA SER A 31 -45.74 -11.23 -8.65
C SER A 31 -46.77 -10.11 -8.76
N GLN A 32 -47.17 -9.80 -10.01
CA GLN A 32 -48.51 -9.36 -10.40
C GLN A 32 -49.36 -10.64 -10.65
N PRO A 33 -50.72 -10.64 -10.68
CA PRO A 33 -51.47 -9.84 -11.68
C PRO A 33 -52.95 -9.47 -11.35
N GLN A 34 -53.58 -8.74 -12.31
CA GLN A 34 -55.02 -8.67 -12.64
C GLN A 34 -55.97 -7.91 -11.67
N SER A 35 -57.06 -7.26 -12.05
CA SER A 35 -57.66 -6.70 -13.29
C SER A 35 -59.10 -6.28 -12.92
N SER A 36 -59.59 -5.08 -13.28
CA SER A 36 -61.02 -4.82 -13.61
C SER A 36 -61.27 -3.35 -13.96
N THR A 37 -62.17 -3.16 -14.92
CA THR A 37 -62.45 -1.99 -15.77
C THR A 37 -63.60 -1.10 -15.19
N PRO A 38 -64.33 -0.25 -15.97
CA PRO A 38 -64.31 1.21 -15.82
C PRO A 38 -65.69 1.81 -15.46
N THR A 39 -65.75 3.10 -15.11
CA THR A 39 -66.99 3.88 -15.27
C THR A 39 -66.65 5.35 -15.54
N GLU A 40 -67.23 5.84 -16.64
CA GLU A 40 -67.22 7.21 -17.14
C GLU A 40 -68.00 8.15 -16.20
N HIS A 41 -67.55 9.41 -16.10
CA HIS A 41 -68.46 10.55 -16.09
C HIS A 41 -67.71 11.82 -16.52
N ASP A 42 -68.21 12.39 -17.62
CA ASP A 42 -67.91 13.71 -18.17
C ASP A 42 -68.26 14.83 -17.18
N ASP A 43 -67.42 15.85 -17.07
CA ASP A 43 -67.85 17.24 -16.83
C ASP A 43 -66.66 18.21 -17.04
N GLU A 44 -66.69 18.94 -18.15
CA GLU A 44 -65.85 20.11 -18.41
C GLU A 44 -66.21 21.26 -17.45
N ARG A 45 -65.26 21.69 -16.60
CA ARG A 45 -65.18 23.07 -16.10
C ARG A 45 -63.73 23.53 -15.95
N PRO A 46 -63.32 24.65 -16.58
CA PRO A 46 -62.02 25.25 -16.32
C PRO A 46 -62.12 26.10 -15.04
N ASN A 47 -61.57 25.60 -13.93
CA ASN A 47 -61.41 26.37 -12.70
C ASN A 47 -59.95 26.34 -12.27
N THR A 48 -59.25 27.42 -12.57
CA THR A 48 -57.88 27.69 -12.12
C THR A 48 -57.81 27.68 -10.59
N PRO A 49 -56.84 27.00 -9.96
CA PRO A 49 -56.57 27.17 -8.54
C PRO A 49 -55.86 28.53 -8.29
N PRO A 50 -56.10 29.16 -7.11
CA PRO A 50 -55.69 30.54 -6.81
C PRO A 50 -54.16 30.70 -6.64
N PRO A 51 -53.62 31.91 -6.86
CA PRO A 51 -52.20 32.18 -6.71
C PRO A 51 -51.88 32.47 -5.23
N TYR A 52 -51.45 31.46 -4.47
CA TYR A 52 -50.59 31.69 -3.31
C TYR A 52 -49.93 30.38 -2.85
N SER A 53 -48.64 30.19 -3.15
CA SER A 53 -47.79 29.28 -2.39
C SER A 53 -46.91 30.13 -1.48
N GLY A 54 -47.07 29.95 -0.16
CA GLY A 54 -46.21 30.56 0.85
C GLY A 54 -44.75 30.08 0.73
N PRO A 55 -43.83 30.67 1.51
CA PRO A 55 -42.39 30.45 1.33
C PRO A 55 -42.04 28.97 1.52
N THR A 56 -41.58 28.34 0.44
CA THR A 56 -41.06 26.98 0.43
C THR A 56 -39.92 26.87 1.43
N SER A 57 -40.07 26.00 2.42
CA SER A 57 -38.98 25.62 3.33
C SER A 57 -37.76 25.17 2.51
N PRO A 58 -36.52 25.48 2.92
CA PRO A 58 -35.34 25.04 2.18
C PRO A 58 -35.33 23.51 2.15
N GLN A 59 -35.53 22.96 0.95
CA GLN A 59 -35.33 21.55 0.70
C GLN A 59 -33.94 21.19 1.17
N MET A 60 -33.87 20.27 2.14
CA MET A 60 -32.64 19.60 2.51
C MET A 60 -32.04 19.03 1.23
N THR A 61 -30.97 19.66 0.75
CA THR A 61 -30.25 19.21 -0.43
C THR A 61 -29.73 17.82 -0.08
N ALA A 62 -30.16 16.82 -0.83
CA ALA A 62 -29.61 15.47 -0.70
C ALA A 62 -28.07 15.57 -0.79
N PRO A 63 -27.31 14.86 0.06
CA PRO A 63 -25.87 14.88 -0.04
C PRO A 63 -25.47 14.51 -1.48
N PRO A 64 -24.52 15.25 -2.08
CA PRO A 64 -24.10 14.99 -3.44
C PRO A 64 -23.68 13.52 -3.57
N ALA A 65 -24.09 12.87 -4.66
CA ALA A 65 -23.71 11.50 -4.94
C ALA A 65 -22.17 11.38 -4.85
N PRO A 66 -21.63 10.28 -4.28
CA PRO A 66 -20.19 10.07 -4.21
C PRO A 66 -19.60 10.24 -5.61
N GLN A 67 -18.62 11.12 -5.77
CA GLN A 67 -17.97 11.26 -7.06
C GLN A 67 -17.30 9.92 -7.40
N PRO A 68 -17.48 9.39 -8.63
CA PRO A 68 -16.84 8.15 -9.02
C PRO A 68 -15.33 8.32 -8.93
N GLN A 69 -14.66 7.44 -8.18
CA GLN A 69 -13.20 7.42 -8.15
C GLN A 69 -12.68 7.23 -9.59
N PRO A 70 -11.67 8.01 -10.02
CA PRO A 70 -11.13 7.87 -11.36
C PRO A 70 -10.55 6.47 -11.53
N ASN A 71 -11.10 5.71 -12.48
CA ASN A 71 -10.57 4.42 -12.86
C ASN A 71 -9.53 4.63 -13.97
N TYR A 72 -8.32 4.13 -13.76
CA TYR A 72 -7.22 4.23 -14.72
C TYR A 72 -6.97 2.86 -15.35
N PRO A 73 -7.40 2.60 -16.59
CA PRO A 73 -7.16 1.33 -17.26
C PRO A 73 -5.66 0.98 -17.29
N GLY A 74 -5.32 -0.29 -17.00
CA GLY A 74 -3.95 -0.78 -16.94
C GLY A 74 -3.18 -0.43 -15.66
N LEU A 75 -3.78 0.34 -14.74
CA LEU A 75 -3.20 0.59 -13.42
C LEU A 75 -3.95 -0.19 -12.33
N PRO A 76 -3.26 -0.59 -11.23
CA PRO A 76 -3.93 -1.18 -10.08
C PRO A 76 -5.05 -0.27 -9.54
N ARG A 77 -6.19 -0.87 -9.17
CA ARG A 77 -7.36 -0.13 -8.65
C ARG A 77 -7.11 0.39 -7.24
N LEU A 78 -6.45 1.54 -7.14
CA LEU A 78 -6.06 2.18 -5.88
C LEU A 78 -6.56 3.62 -5.86
N ASP A 79 -6.77 4.14 -4.66
CA ASP A 79 -6.95 5.58 -4.49
C ASP A 79 -5.59 6.27 -4.51
N TYR A 80 -5.19 6.70 -5.72
CA TYR A 80 -3.90 7.35 -5.94
C TYR A 80 -3.75 8.71 -5.24
N THR A 81 -4.86 9.34 -4.83
CA THR A 81 -4.81 10.62 -4.11
C THR A 81 -4.13 10.48 -2.74
N LEU A 82 -4.15 9.27 -2.18
CA LEU A 82 -3.52 8.93 -0.91
C LEU A 82 -1.97 8.85 -0.97
N TYR A 83 -1.36 8.88 -2.16
CA TYR A 83 0.09 9.06 -2.31
C TYR A 83 0.55 10.51 -2.22
N SER A 84 -0.38 11.48 -2.33
CA SER A 84 -0.12 12.91 -2.18
C SER A 84 -1.26 13.61 -1.42
N PRO A 85 -1.55 13.18 -0.17
CA PRO A 85 -2.63 13.77 0.60
C PRO A 85 -2.36 15.25 0.91
N PRO A 86 -3.40 16.08 1.08
CA PRO A 86 -3.22 17.49 1.39
C PRO A 86 -2.39 17.71 2.66
N ASN A 87 -1.53 18.73 2.64
CA ASN A 87 -0.64 19.09 3.77
C ASN A 87 0.39 18.01 4.15
N PHE A 88 0.71 17.12 3.22
CA PHE A 88 1.87 16.24 3.30
C PHE A 88 2.95 16.67 2.32
N THR A 89 4.19 16.40 2.68
CA THR A 89 5.36 16.57 1.81
C THR A 89 6.06 15.23 1.66
N LEU A 90 6.30 14.82 0.42
CA LEU A 90 7.08 13.63 0.10
C LEU A 90 8.58 13.96 0.17
N SER A 91 9.36 13.10 0.83
CA SER A 91 10.81 13.22 0.88
C SER A 91 11.45 13.07 -0.50
N THR A 92 12.69 13.58 -0.66
CA THR A 92 13.42 13.58 -1.93
C THR A 92 13.74 12.18 -2.46
N ASP A 93 13.96 11.22 -1.56
CA ASP A 93 14.13 9.79 -1.86
C ASP A 93 12.80 9.07 -2.14
N LEU A 94 11.67 9.80 -2.10
CA LEU A 94 10.32 9.32 -2.31
C LEU A 94 9.86 8.26 -1.29
N THR A 95 10.52 8.09 -0.15
CA THR A 95 10.17 7.03 0.82
C THR A 95 9.12 7.48 1.82
N THR A 96 9.18 8.74 2.27
CA THR A 96 8.48 9.21 3.47
C THR A 96 7.56 10.38 3.17
N LEU A 97 6.26 10.21 3.43
CA LEU A 97 5.28 11.29 3.47
C LEU A 97 5.21 11.88 4.87
N THR A 98 5.44 13.19 4.99
CA THR A 98 5.50 13.87 6.29
C THR A 98 4.42 14.96 6.39
N SER A 99 3.74 15.04 7.53
CA SER A 99 2.82 16.15 7.86
C SER A 99 3.07 16.71 9.26
N TYR A 100 2.82 18.01 9.41
CA TYR A 100 2.88 18.76 10.67
C TYR A 100 1.52 19.38 11.02
N THR A 101 0.44 18.92 10.37
CA THR A 101 -0.90 19.53 10.49
C THR A 101 -1.47 19.35 11.90
N PRO A 102 -1.78 20.43 12.64
CA PRO A 102 -2.18 20.34 14.04
C PRO A 102 -3.38 19.41 14.32
N PRO A 103 -4.46 19.40 13.51
CA PRO A 103 -5.57 18.45 13.68
C PRO A 103 -5.16 16.98 13.84
N LEU A 104 -4.11 16.54 13.13
CA LEU A 104 -3.63 15.15 13.17
C LEU A 104 -2.86 14.80 14.46
N SER A 105 -2.48 15.82 15.24
CA SER A 105 -1.82 15.67 16.54
C SER A 105 -2.72 15.98 17.74
N THR A 106 -3.90 16.52 17.48
CA THR A 106 -4.85 16.98 18.51
C THR A 106 -6.11 16.12 18.56
N TYR A 107 -6.64 15.69 17.41
CA TYR A 107 -7.91 14.96 17.33
C TYR A 107 -7.67 13.48 16.97
N PRO A 108 -7.87 12.54 17.92
CA PRO A 108 -7.63 11.11 17.69
C PRO A 108 -8.39 10.55 16.50
N THR A 109 -9.65 10.95 16.32
CA THR A 109 -10.51 10.50 15.21
C THR A 109 -9.96 10.90 13.85
N SER A 110 -9.45 12.13 13.72
CA SER A 110 -8.85 12.60 12.47
C SER A 110 -7.57 11.83 12.12
N LEU A 111 -6.73 11.56 13.12
CA LEU A 111 -5.54 10.73 12.92
C LEU A 111 -5.92 9.29 12.55
N LEU A 112 -6.88 8.69 13.26
CA LEU A 112 -7.34 7.32 13.02
C LEU A 112 -7.84 7.14 11.58
N GLN A 113 -8.76 8.00 11.14
CA GLN A 113 -9.32 7.95 9.78
C GLN A 113 -8.23 8.10 8.72
N LEU A 114 -7.29 9.03 8.92
CA LEU A 114 -6.18 9.22 8.00
C LEU A 114 -5.28 7.99 7.93
N ILE A 115 -4.87 7.44 9.08
CA ILE A 115 -3.98 6.28 9.11
C ILE A 115 -4.66 5.05 8.50
N GLN A 116 -5.95 4.84 8.74
CA GLN A 116 -6.73 3.79 8.10
C GLN A 116 -6.76 3.95 6.57
N SER A 117 -7.04 5.16 6.08
CA SER A 117 -7.01 5.46 4.64
C SER A 117 -5.62 5.21 4.05
N LEU A 118 -4.57 5.75 4.66
CA LEU A 118 -3.19 5.61 4.17
C LEU A 118 -2.66 4.17 4.26
N ALA A 119 -3.24 3.33 5.11
CA ALA A 119 -2.93 1.90 5.20
C ALA A 119 -3.61 1.08 4.10
N SER A 120 -4.57 1.64 3.36
CA SER A 120 -5.29 0.96 2.27
C SER A 120 -4.53 0.96 0.93
N ILE A 121 -3.40 1.65 0.84
CA ILE A 121 -2.54 1.68 -0.34
C ILE A 121 -1.15 1.08 -0.07
N PRO A 122 -0.52 0.40 -1.06
CA PRO A 122 0.78 -0.27 -0.91
C PRO A 122 1.96 0.71 -0.96
N PRO A 123 3.16 0.27 -0.56
CA PRO A 123 4.37 0.93 -1.07
C PRO A 123 4.48 0.68 -2.59
N LYS A 124 5.40 1.37 -3.26
CA LYS A 124 5.73 1.12 -4.66
C LYS A 124 7.04 0.33 -4.76
N PRO A 125 6.97 -1.01 -4.84
CA PRO A 125 8.16 -1.83 -5.04
C PRO A 125 8.73 -1.66 -6.44
N THR A 126 10.04 -1.46 -6.52
CA THR A 126 10.79 -1.35 -7.76
C THR A 126 12.01 -2.25 -7.69
N ILE A 127 12.39 -2.85 -8.81
CA ILE A 127 13.69 -3.51 -8.98
C ILE A 127 14.60 -2.51 -9.69
N ARG A 128 15.77 -2.24 -9.12
CA ARG A 128 16.79 -1.37 -9.72
C ARG A 128 18.03 -2.19 -10.03
N ILE A 129 18.44 -2.16 -11.29
CA ILE A 129 19.61 -2.82 -11.84
C ILE A 129 20.58 -1.73 -12.27
N TYR A 130 21.67 -1.60 -11.52
CA TYR A 130 22.66 -0.56 -11.70
C TYR A 130 23.98 -1.16 -12.14
N GLY A 131 24.55 -0.63 -13.23
CA GLY A 131 25.85 -1.04 -13.77
C GLY A 131 26.79 0.16 -13.84
N SER A 132 28.02 -0.02 -13.37
CA SER A 132 29.06 1.00 -13.48
C SER A 132 30.44 0.43 -13.78
N THR A 133 31.21 1.14 -14.59
CA THR A 133 32.62 0.87 -14.87
C THR A 133 33.44 2.10 -14.48
N ASN A 134 34.49 1.93 -13.65
CA ASN A 134 35.36 3.03 -13.21
C ASN A 134 34.58 4.24 -12.63
N ASN A 135 33.54 3.97 -11.83
CA ASN A 135 32.61 4.96 -11.26
C ASN A 135 31.73 5.73 -12.26
N GLU A 136 31.77 5.39 -13.55
CA GLU A 136 30.84 5.91 -14.55
C GLU A 136 29.62 5.01 -14.67
N ILE A 137 28.42 5.61 -14.74
CA ILE A 137 27.16 4.85 -14.85
C ILE A 137 27.00 4.38 -16.30
N ASP A 138 27.10 3.06 -16.50
CA ASP A 138 26.80 2.42 -17.77
C ASP A 138 25.29 2.30 -17.98
N PHE A 139 24.56 1.78 -16.98
CA PHE A 139 23.10 1.65 -17.00
C PHE A 139 22.49 1.80 -15.59
N ASP A 140 21.26 2.30 -15.53
CA ASP A 140 20.41 2.35 -14.32
C ASP A 140 18.98 2.03 -14.76
N VAL A 141 18.67 0.74 -14.78
CA VAL A 141 17.40 0.18 -15.24
C VAL A 141 16.47 -0.03 -14.05
N ARG A 142 15.22 0.43 -14.17
CA ARG A 142 14.22 0.31 -13.09
C ARG A 142 12.94 -0.34 -13.59
N VAL A 143 12.46 -1.36 -12.89
CA VAL A 143 11.21 -2.06 -13.20
C VAL A 143 10.23 -1.92 -12.04
N ASN A 144 9.04 -1.40 -12.31
CA ASN A 144 7.97 -1.33 -11.32
C ASN A 144 7.26 -2.68 -11.22
N ILE A 145 7.08 -3.20 -10.00
CA ILE A 145 6.41 -4.49 -9.78
C ILE A 145 5.19 -4.37 -8.85
N MET A 146 4.66 -3.16 -8.66
CA MET A 146 3.49 -2.90 -7.81
C MET A 146 2.26 -3.73 -8.22
N ASN A 147 2.12 -4.04 -9.52
CA ASN A 147 1.06 -4.91 -10.04
C ASN A 147 1.15 -6.35 -9.51
N LEU A 148 2.30 -6.80 -8.99
CA LEU A 148 2.46 -8.16 -8.45
C LEU A 148 1.96 -8.28 -7.01
N ILE A 149 1.83 -7.17 -6.29
CA ILE A 149 1.33 -7.12 -4.91
C ILE A 149 -0.09 -6.55 -4.82
N VAL A 150 -0.63 -6.02 -5.94
CA VAL A 150 -2.01 -5.54 -6.06
C VAL A 150 -2.68 -6.23 -7.23
N PRO A 151 -3.32 -7.39 -7.01
CA PRO A 151 -4.11 -8.05 -8.05
C PRO A 151 -5.26 -7.16 -8.54
N GLU A 152 -5.64 -7.34 -9.81
CA GLU A 152 -6.78 -6.65 -10.42
C GLU A 152 -8.10 -6.98 -9.72
N ASP A 153 -8.29 -8.25 -9.36
CA ASP A 153 -9.39 -8.68 -8.52
C ASP A 153 -9.11 -8.33 -7.06
N GLU A 154 -9.89 -7.37 -6.55
CA GLU A 154 -9.82 -6.93 -5.16
C GLU A 154 -10.03 -8.07 -4.16
N LYS A 155 -10.79 -9.12 -4.52
CA LYS A 155 -11.01 -10.29 -3.66
C LYS A 155 -9.75 -11.13 -3.45
N ARG A 156 -8.78 -11.02 -4.35
CA ARG A 156 -7.49 -11.73 -4.27
C ARG A 156 -6.43 -10.93 -3.51
N ARG A 157 -6.72 -9.69 -3.09
CA ARG A 157 -5.76 -8.89 -2.32
C ARG A 157 -5.49 -9.53 -0.98
N MET A 158 -4.22 -9.61 -0.64
CA MET A 158 -3.73 -10.27 0.57
C MET A 158 -3.32 -9.26 1.66
N ASN A 159 -3.60 -7.97 1.45
CA ASN A 159 -3.12 -6.92 2.34
C ASN A 159 -3.85 -6.94 3.69
N TYR A 160 -3.11 -6.61 4.74
CA TYR A 160 -3.66 -6.51 6.09
C TYR A 160 -2.89 -5.46 6.91
N VAL A 161 -3.50 -5.01 8.00
CA VAL A 161 -2.86 -4.11 8.96
C VAL A 161 -2.34 -4.92 10.13
N LYS A 162 -1.04 -4.80 10.42
CA LYS A 162 -0.43 -5.36 11.63
C LYS A 162 -0.23 -4.25 12.66
N LEU A 163 -0.86 -4.39 13.82
CA LEU A 163 -0.53 -3.61 14.99
C LEU A 163 0.58 -4.30 15.78
N ILE A 164 1.35 -3.51 16.52
CA ILE A 164 2.37 -4.03 17.42
C ILE A 164 1.70 -4.90 18.51
N GLY A 165 2.08 -6.17 18.54
CA GLY A 165 1.42 -7.20 19.34
C GLY A 165 1.80 -7.18 20.82
N LYS A 166 1.17 -8.05 21.62
CA LYS A 166 1.51 -8.23 23.03
C LYS A 166 2.95 -8.72 23.18
N GLY A 167 3.74 -8.09 24.05
CA GLY A 167 5.15 -8.44 24.27
C GLY A 167 6.12 -8.06 23.14
N GLU A 168 5.63 -7.62 21.96
CA GLU A 168 6.51 -7.15 20.89
C GLU A 168 7.20 -5.83 21.28
N THR A 169 8.51 -5.74 21.07
CA THR A 169 9.28 -4.53 21.39
C THR A 169 9.24 -3.53 20.24
N GLY A 170 8.84 -2.28 20.51
CA GLY A 170 8.80 -1.21 19.52
C GLY A 170 8.62 0.17 20.14
N TYR A 171 8.53 1.20 19.30
CA TYR A 171 8.32 2.56 19.80
C TYR A 171 6.85 2.80 20.12
N ARG A 172 6.53 2.80 21.40
CA ARG A 172 5.16 2.82 21.96
C ARG A 172 4.83 4.14 22.66
N GLY A 173 5.31 5.26 22.12
CA GLY A 173 5.18 6.58 22.73
C GLY A 173 6.37 6.99 23.61
N ASP A 174 7.54 6.47 23.30
CA ASP A 174 8.80 6.82 23.98
C ASP A 174 9.93 6.98 22.95
N PHE A 175 11.07 7.53 23.36
CA PHE A 175 12.26 7.67 22.54
C PHE A 175 13.09 6.37 22.50
N LYS A 176 12.79 5.41 23.37
CA LYS A 176 13.34 4.04 23.37
C LYS A 176 12.25 3.03 23.00
N LYS A 177 12.67 1.85 22.55
CA LYS A 177 11.76 0.74 22.30
C LYS A 177 11.38 0.06 23.61
N SER A 178 10.12 -0.37 23.72
CA SER A 178 9.56 -1.04 24.88
C SER A 178 8.48 -2.05 24.44
N SER A 179 8.17 -3.00 25.32
CA SER A 179 7.00 -3.88 25.18
C SER A 179 5.71 -3.28 25.75
N PHE A 180 5.83 -2.20 26.54
CA PHE A 180 4.72 -1.48 27.17
C PHE A 180 4.72 0.01 26.77
N PRO A 181 3.56 0.70 26.80
CA PRO A 181 2.24 0.20 27.17
C PRO A 181 1.63 -0.77 26.15
N GLU A 182 0.71 -1.60 26.60
CA GLU A 182 -0.17 -2.38 25.74
C GLU A 182 -1.47 -1.59 25.52
N LYS A 183 -2.03 -1.65 24.32
CA LYS A 183 -3.27 -0.96 23.93
C LYS A 183 -4.14 -1.93 23.12
N ALA A 184 -5.46 -1.79 23.20
CA ALA A 184 -6.38 -2.77 22.61
C ALA A 184 -6.48 -2.64 21.08
N GLY A 185 -6.25 -1.44 20.54
CA GLY A 185 -6.32 -1.21 19.10
C GLY A 185 -5.69 0.10 18.63
N LEU A 186 -5.81 0.35 17.32
CA LEU A 186 -5.25 1.56 16.69
C LEU A 186 -5.85 2.85 17.27
N GLU A 187 -7.13 2.85 17.60
CA GLU A 187 -7.80 4.02 18.19
C GLU A 187 -7.13 4.45 19.50
N ASP A 188 -6.83 3.51 20.39
CA ASP A 188 -6.16 3.78 21.66
C ASP A 188 -4.73 4.32 21.47
N TRP A 189 -4.04 3.86 20.42
CA TRP A 189 -2.73 4.39 20.05
C TRP A 189 -2.83 5.81 19.53
N CYS A 190 -3.80 6.10 18.65
CA CYS A 190 -4.05 7.45 18.16
C CYS A 190 -4.44 8.40 19.31
N ARG A 191 -5.29 7.93 20.23
CA ARG A 191 -5.67 8.66 21.46
C ARG A 191 -4.45 8.98 22.32
N GLY A 192 -3.64 7.96 22.63
CA GLY A 192 -2.41 8.13 23.40
C GLY A 192 -1.43 9.11 22.74
N TYR A 193 -1.25 9.02 21.42
CA TYR A 193 -0.45 9.98 20.69
C TYR A 193 -0.99 11.41 20.80
N CYS A 194 -2.29 11.63 20.67
CA CYS A 194 -2.87 12.98 20.76
C CYS A 194 -2.81 13.56 22.19
N GLU A 195 -3.05 12.74 23.21
CA GLU A 195 -3.02 13.12 24.64
C GLU A 195 -1.59 13.38 25.16
N ASP A 196 -0.56 12.84 24.51
CA ASP A 196 0.83 13.02 24.92
C ASP A 196 1.26 14.50 24.91
N SER A 197 1.65 15.03 26.06
CA SER A 197 2.06 16.44 26.20
C SER A 197 3.47 16.73 25.69
N ALA A 198 4.22 15.73 25.21
CA ALA A 198 5.56 15.90 24.71
C ALA A 198 5.65 16.96 23.60
N GLY A 199 6.67 17.82 23.70
CA GLY A 199 6.91 18.90 22.74
C GLY A 199 7.29 18.41 21.33
N ILE A 200 7.90 17.23 21.22
CA ILE A 200 8.28 16.61 19.96
C ILE A 200 7.87 15.13 19.99
N LYS A 201 6.81 14.79 19.25
CA LYS A 201 6.31 13.43 19.08
C LYS A 201 6.02 13.16 17.61
N GLN A 202 6.05 11.88 17.22
CA GLN A 202 5.67 11.44 15.89
C GLN A 202 4.87 10.15 15.91
N PHE A 203 3.89 10.05 15.03
CA PHE A 203 3.14 8.82 14.74
C PHE A 203 3.51 8.35 13.34
N ALA A 204 3.88 7.09 13.19
CA ALA A 204 4.31 6.55 11.91
C ALA A 204 3.54 5.29 11.50
N LEU A 205 3.27 5.22 10.20
CA LEU A 205 2.77 4.04 9.51
C LEU A 205 3.83 3.59 8.52
N ASP A 206 4.26 2.34 8.63
CA ASP A 206 5.13 1.70 7.64
C ASP A 206 4.29 0.83 6.70
N ARG A 207 4.58 0.89 5.40
CA ARG A 207 4.05 0.01 4.38
C ARG A 207 5.15 -0.94 3.94
N ILE A 208 4.94 -2.23 4.10
CA ILE A 208 5.95 -3.25 3.84
C ILE A 208 5.47 -4.27 2.83
N VAL A 209 6.41 -4.81 2.06
CA VAL A 209 6.19 -6.00 1.24
C VAL A 209 6.79 -7.19 1.96
N THR A 210 6.04 -8.29 2.07
CA THR A 210 6.49 -9.53 2.74
C THR A 210 6.47 -10.69 1.77
N ASN A 211 7.24 -11.74 2.07
CA ASN A 211 7.30 -12.97 1.27
C ASN A 211 7.66 -12.77 -0.21
N TRP A 212 8.32 -11.65 -0.52
CA TRP A 212 8.92 -11.38 -1.82
C TRP A 212 10.36 -11.89 -1.78
N ASP A 213 10.68 -12.94 -2.55
CA ASP A 213 12.02 -13.50 -2.55
C ASP A 213 12.97 -12.66 -3.42
N THR A 214 13.45 -11.56 -2.82
CA THR A 214 14.39 -10.64 -3.46
C THR A 214 15.73 -11.29 -3.75
N SER A 215 16.19 -12.23 -2.90
CA SER A 215 17.47 -12.92 -3.07
C SER A 215 17.45 -13.87 -4.26
N TYR A 216 16.36 -14.61 -4.45
CA TYR A 216 16.16 -15.42 -5.65
C TYR A 216 16.18 -14.57 -6.91
N LEU A 217 15.42 -13.47 -6.90
CA LEU A 217 15.30 -12.62 -8.07
C LEU A 217 16.60 -11.88 -8.41
N GLU A 218 17.35 -11.46 -7.38
CA GLU A 218 18.70 -10.92 -7.51
C GLU A 218 19.62 -11.92 -8.20
N GLY A 219 19.66 -13.17 -7.75
CA GLY A 219 20.49 -14.22 -8.37
C GLY A 219 20.15 -14.41 -9.85
N ARG A 220 18.86 -14.49 -10.20
CA ARG A 220 18.41 -14.64 -11.59
C ARG A 220 18.80 -13.46 -12.48
N LEU A 221 18.63 -12.24 -11.98
CA LEU A 221 19.00 -11.03 -12.71
C LEU A 221 20.51 -10.86 -12.83
N LEU A 222 21.30 -11.24 -11.82
CA LEU A 222 22.76 -11.26 -11.91
C LEU A 222 23.22 -12.25 -12.99
N SER A 223 22.69 -13.48 -13.00
CA SER A 223 23.00 -14.46 -14.05
C SER A 223 22.63 -13.95 -15.45
N LEU A 224 21.49 -13.26 -15.59
CA LEU A 224 21.09 -12.62 -16.84
C LEU A 224 22.14 -11.61 -17.32
N ILE A 225 22.59 -10.72 -16.44
CA ILE A 225 23.56 -9.67 -16.79
C ILE A 225 24.94 -10.27 -17.06
N SER A 226 25.36 -11.31 -16.31
CA SER A 226 26.59 -12.03 -16.63
C SER A 226 26.56 -12.64 -18.02
N SER A 227 25.39 -13.09 -18.50
CA SER A 227 25.23 -13.62 -19.86
C SER A 227 25.37 -12.58 -20.97
N THR A 228 25.37 -11.28 -20.66
CA THR A 228 25.60 -10.20 -21.65
C THR A 228 27.07 -9.86 -21.84
N SER A 229 27.99 -10.61 -21.19
CA SER A 229 29.42 -10.31 -21.17
C SER A 229 29.78 -8.95 -20.55
N TYR A 230 28.87 -8.33 -19.79
CA TYR A 230 29.15 -7.11 -19.05
C TYR A 230 30.18 -7.38 -17.95
N LYS A 231 31.27 -6.58 -17.92
CA LYS A 231 32.41 -6.75 -17.00
C LYS A 231 32.46 -5.71 -15.87
N GLY A 232 31.57 -4.73 -15.88
CA GLY A 232 31.51 -3.70 -14.85
C GLY A 232 30.90 -4.22 -13.55
N HIS A 233 30.88 -3.35 -12.53
CA HIS A 233 30.23 -3.63 -11.27
C HIS A 233 28.71 -3.55 -11.42
N VAL A 234 28.00 -4.60 -11.01
CA VAL A 234 26.53 -4.67 -11.03
C VAL A 234 26.01 -4.65 -9.61
N GLN A 235 25.03 -3.79 -9.35
CA GLN A 235 24.26 -3.76 -8.11
C GLN A 235 22.78 -3.90 -8.42
N ILE A 236 22.14 -4.90 -7.79
CA ILE A 236 20.70 -5.08 -7.84
C ILE A 236 20.12 -4.69 -6.49
N SER A 237 19.01 -3.95 -6.51
CA SER A 237 18.35 -3.50 -5.28
C SER A 237 16.84 -3.46 -5.47
N PHE A 238 16.12 -3.52 -4.35
CA PHE A 238 14.66 -3.62 -4.32
C PHE A 238 14.03 -2.45 -3.55
N PRO A 239 14.21 -1.20 -4.02
CA PRO A 239 13.69 -0.04 -3.32
C PRO A 239 12.16 -0.06 -3.18
N LEU A 240 11.69 0.32 -2.00
CA LEU A 240 10.27 0.56 -1.70
C LEU A 240 10.04 2.07 -1.53
N THR A 241 9.48 2.73 -2.54
CA THR A 241 9.06 4.14 -2.41
C THR A 241 7.65 4.23 -1.83
N HIS A 242 7.29 5.39 -1.27
CA HIS A 242 6.04 5.64 -0.55
C HIS A 242 5.79 4.63 0.58
N SER A 243 6.87 4.16 1.23
CA SER A 243 6.84 3.10 2.23
C SER A 243 6.61 3.61 3.64
N ARG A 244 6.69 4.91 3.90
CA ARG A 244 6.52 5.46 5.25
C ARG A 244 5.67 6.72 5.26
N VAL A 245 4.83 6.83 6.28
CA VAL A 245 4.08 8.04 6.60
C VAL A 245 4.45 8.46 8.01
N VAL A 246 4.74 9.74 8.23
CA VAL A 246 5.04 10.32 9.54
C VAL A 246 4.18 11.55 9.77
N VAL A 247 3.42 11.53 10.86
CA VAL A 247 2.70 12.70 11.39
C VAL A 247 3.48 13.20 12.60
N HIS A 248 3.93 14.45 12.55
CA HIS A 248 4.56 15.12 13.69
C HIS A 248 3.54 15.94 14.48
N SER A 249 3.80 16.11 15.77
CA SER A 249 3.22 17.24 16.49
C SER A 249 3.70 18.55 15.86
N PRO A 250 2.85 19.58 15.74
CA PRO A 250 3.31 20.90 15.31
C PRO A 250 4.41 21.36 16.28
N ASP A 251 5.50 21.88 15.72
CA ASP A 251 6.62 22.41 16.50
C ASP A 251 6.09 23.58 17.37
N LYS A 252 5.77 23.31 18.64
CA LYS A 252 5.42 24.35 19.63
C LYS A 252 6.62 25.20 20.02
N VAL A 253 7.83 24.77 19.64
CA VAL A 253 9.11 25.41 19.95
C VAL A 253 9.69 25.94 18.65
N ASN A 254 10.01 27.24 18.62
CA ASN A 254 10.54 27.94 17.46
C ASN A 254 11.68 27.11 16.79
N ARG A 255 11.69 27.03 15.46
CA ARG A 255 12.54 26.14 14.63
C ARG A 255 14.04 26.21 14.96
N PHE A 256 14.48 27.30 15.59
CA PHE A 256 15.85 27.56 16.02
C PHE A 256 16.25 26.87 17.34
N PHE A 257 15.32 26.72 18.30
CA PHE A 257 15.56 26.02 19.57
C PHE A 257 15.37 24.50 19.46
N SER A 258 14.62 24.05 18.45
CA SER A 258 14.34 22.64 18.24
C SER A 258 15.63 21.83 17.97
N ASN A 259 16.65 22.41 17.32
CA ASN A 259 17.90 21.70 17.05
C ASN A 259 18.74 21.43 18.30
N VAL A 260 18.73 22.33 19.29
CA VAL A 260 19.47 22.15 20.55
C VAL A 260 18.66 21.32 21.55
N ALA A 261 17.33 21.54 21.64
CA ALA A 261 16.46 20.78 22.53
C ALA A 261 16.22 19.33 22.09
N LYS A 262 16.23 19.03 20.77
CA LYS A 262 16.16 17.65 20.23
C LYS A 262 17.26 16.75 20.76
N VAL A 263 18.45 17.32 21.05
CA VAL A 263 19.60 16.57 21.57
C VAL A 263 19.37 16.13 23.02
N PHE A 264 18.57 16.87 23.81
CA PHE A 264 18.39 16.62 25.24
C PHE A 264 17.06 15.95 25.63
N THR A 265 16.01 16.02 24.81
CA THR A 265 14.66 15.51 25.22
C THR A 265 14.13 14.31 24.45
N GLY A 266 14.77 13.90 23.34
CA GLY A 266 14.36 12.73 22.55
C GLY A 266 12.98 12.87 21.89
N THR A 267 12.88 12.54 20.60
CA THR A 267 11.56 12.48 19.94
C THR A 267 10.81 11.24 20.40
N LYS A 268 9.63 11.41 21.00
CA LYS A 268 8.75 10.27 21.28
C LYS A 268 8.18 9.71 19.98
N LYS A 269 8.23 8.39 19.82
CA LYS A 269 7.84 7.73 18.57
C LYS A 269 6.70 6.75 18.84
N TYR A 270 5.71 6.75 17.95
CA TYR A 270 4.61 5.80 17.90
C TYR A 270 4.73 5.05 16.56
N GLU A 271 5.52 3.97 16.56
CA GLU A 271 5.74 3.09 15.39
C GLU A 271 5.03 1.76 15.64
N VAL A 272 3.71 1.83 15.73
CA VAL A 272 2.85 0.76 16.28
C VAL A 272 2.00 0.08 15.21
N ILE A 273 2.04 0.55 13.97
CA ILE A 273 1.21 0.07 12.88
C ILE A 273 2.03 -0.15 11.60
N LYS A 274 1.74 -1.26 10.93
CA LYS A 274 2.25 -1.56 9.59
C LYS A 274 1.10 -1.94 8.66
N SER A 275 1.13 -1.43 7.44
CA SER A 275 0.32 -1.93 6.32
C SER A 275 1.16 -2.97 5.56
N VAL A 276 0.73 -4.22 5.60
CA VAL A 276 1.47 -5.35 5.04
C VAL A 276 0.86 -5.74 3.70
N TRP A 277 1.72 -5.83 2.68
CA TRP A 277 1.37 -6.19 1.31
C TRP A 277 2.16 -7.42 0.89
N PRO A 278 1.67 -8.63 1.18
CA PRO A 278 2.37 -9.85 0.85
C PRO A 278 2.48 -10.04 -0.67
N TYR A 279 3.68 -10.37 -1.15
CA TYR A 279 3.87 -10.89 -2.51
C TYR A 279 3.32 -12.32 -2.61
N ALA A 280 3.46 -13.09 -1.53
CA ALA A 280 2.88 -14.41 -1.34
C ALA A 280 2.40 -14.61 0.10
N ASP A 281 1.59 -15.62 0.35
CA ASP A 281 1.07 -15.94 1.69
C ASP A 281 2.17 -16.40 2.65
N ILE A 282 3.12 -17.18 2.14
CA ILE A 282 4.25 -17.73 2.88
C ILE A 282 5.56 -17.55 2.09
N ALA A 283 6.68 -17.81 2.78
CA ALA A 283 8.02 -17.67 2.21
C ALA A 283 8.25 -18.65 1.04
N ARG A 284 9.16 -18.29 0.13
CA ARG A 284 9.54 -19.17 -1.00
C ARG A 284 10.21 -20.44 -0.47
N GLY A 285 9.85 -21.58 -1.06
CA GLY A 285 10.34 -22.90 -0.64
C GLY A 285 9.42 -23.63 0.35
N GLU A 286 8.41 -22.96 0.91
CA GLU A 286 7.41 -23.61 1.75
C GLU A 286 6.29 -24.26 0.89
N PRO A 287 5.83 -25.48 1.25
CA PRO A 287 4.79 -26.17 0.50
C PRO A 287 3.45 -25.42 0.61
N GLY A 288 2.74 -25.31 -0.52
CA GLY A 288 1.43 -24.66 -0.57
C GLY A 288 1.47 -23.13 -0.72
N ARG A 289 2.66 -22.56 -1.01
CA ARG A 289 2.82 -21.13 -1.30
C ARG A 289 1.91 -20.67 -2.43
N ARG A 290 1.25 -19.54 -2.22
CA ARG A 290 0.43 -18.84 -3.22
C ARG A 290 0.86 -17.39 -3.32
N CYS A 291 1.32 -17.01 -4.51
CA CYS A 291 1.57 -15.60 -4.84
C CYS A 291 0.26 -14.85 -5.05
N ALA A 292 0.27 -13.55 -4.75
CA ALA A 292 -0.86 -12.66 -5.00
C ALA A 292 -1.25 -12.65 -6.49
N VAL A 293 -0.25 -12.62 -7.38
CA VAL A 293 -0.43 -12.59 -8.83
C VAL A 293 0.30 -13.73 -9.54
N GLN A 294 1.63 -13.77 -9.46
CA GLN A 294 2.45 -14.79 -10.13
C GLN A 294 3.75 -15.04 -9.35
N GLU A 295 4.45 -16.14 -9.67
CA GLU A 295 5.75 -16.44 -9.09
C GLU A 295 6.86 -15.55 -9.66
N GLU A 296 7.93 -15.36 -8.86
CA GLU A 296 9.12 -14.61 -9.24
C GLU A 296 9.79 -15.19 -10.49
N GLU A 297 9.77 -16.51 -10.65
CA GLU A 297 10.37 -17.19 -11.81
C GLU A 297 9.59 -16.92 -13.10
N VAL A 298 8.26 -17.00 -13.02
CA VAL A 298 7.37 -16.67 -14.15
C VAL A 298 7.56 -15.21 -14.54
N TRP A 299 7.60 -14.32 -13.54
CA TRP A 299 7.90 -12.91 -13.78
C TRP A 299 9.27 -12.71 -14.43
N PHE A 300 10.31 -13.40 -13.95
CA PHE A 300 11.64 -13.27 -14.54
C PHE A 300 11.64 -13.73 -16.00
N ALA A 301 11.03 -14.89 -16.30
CA ALA A 301 10.92 -15.40 -17.66
C ALA A 301 10.23 -14.40 -18.60
N ASP A 302 9.16 -13.76 -18.12
CA ASP A 302 8.38 -12.76 -18.86
C ASP A 302 9.14 -11.44 -19.14
N TRP A 303 10.10 -11.07 -18.28
CA TRP A 303 10.75 -9.76 -18.32
C TRP A 303 12.22 -9.82 -18.71
N ARG A 304 12.86 -11.00 -18.72
CA ARG A 304 14.30 -11.15 -18.91
C ARG A 304 14.81 -10.52 -20.20
N ASP A 305 14.07 -10.63 -21.30
CA ASP A 305 14.55 -10.17 -22.61
C ASP A 305 14.47 -8.63 -22.71
N ALA A 306 13.38 -8.03 -22.26
CA ALA A 306 13.25 -6.58 -22.14
C ALA A 306 14.32 -5.98 -21.20
N ILE A 307 14.62 -6.64 -20.08
CA ILE A 307 15.67 -6.22 -19.14
C ILE A 307 17.06 -6.36 -19.78
N ARG A 308 17.36 -7.53 -20.38
CA ARG A 308 18.63 -7.80 -21.08
C ARG A 308 18.91 -6.70 -22.10
N HIS A 309 17.90 -6.38 -22.91
CA HIS A 309 18.01 -5.37 -23.93
C HIS A 309 18.25 -3.97 -23.38
N ALA A 310 17.52 -3.59 -22.34
CA ALA A 310 17.76 -2.31 -21.68
C ALA A 310 19.19 -2.19 -21.11
N VAL A 311 19.74 -3.30 -20.60
CA VAL A 311 21.13 -3.37 -20.12
C VAL A 311 22.13 -3.25 -21.27
N ILE A 312 21.98 -4.02 -22.35
CA ILE A 312 22.85 -3.96 -23.54
C ILE A 312 22.80 -2.56 -24.17
N GLY A 313 21.61 -1.97 -24.25
CA GLY A 313 21.37 -0.61 -24.73
C GLY A 313 21.81 0.49 -23.77
N LYS A 314 22.48 0.18 -22.66
CA LYS A 314 22.99 1.14 -21.66
C LYS A 314 21.91 2.10 -21.14
N ARG A 315 20.68 1.61 -20.97
CA ARG A 315 19.53 2.43 -20.61
C ARG A 315 19.69 3.02 -19.21
N LYS A 316 19.35 4.31 -19.09
CA LYS A 316 19.21 5.03 -17.81
C LYS A 316 17.75 5.44 -17.66
N GLY A 317 16.93 4.58 -17.07
CA GLY A 317 15.49 4.82 -17.03
C GLY A 317 14.66 3.61 -16.65
N ARG A 318 13.39 3.66 -17.02
CA ARG A 318 12.42 2.59 -16.72
C ARG A 318 12.36 1.56 -17.84
N VAL A 319 12.06 0.33 -17.44
CA VAL A 319 11.55 -0.72 -18.32
C VAL A 319 10.11 -0.96 -17.92
N THR A 320 9.23 -0.95 -18.91
CA THR A 320 7.78 -0.88 -18.77
C THR A 320 7.11 -2.05 -19.48
N VAL A 321 5.78 -2.11 -19.36
CA VAL A 321 4.99 -3.12 -20.09
C VAL A 321 5.10 -2.93 -21.60
N GLU A 322 5.33 -1.71 -22.08
CA GLU A 322 5.52 -1.43 -23.51
C GLU A 322 6.80 -2.09 -24.03
N ASP A 323 7.91 -1.97 -23.29
CA ASP A 323 9.16 -2.64 -23.66
C ASP A 323 8.97 -4.16 -23.72
N ARG A 324 8.20 -4.72 -22.79
CA ARG A 324 7.84 -6.14 -22.81
C ARG A 324 6.98 -6.47 -24.03
N LEU A 325 6.00 -5.63 -24.36
CA LEU A 325 5.12 -5.81 -25.51
C LEU A 325 5.91 -5.79 -26.83
N GLU A 326 6.79 -4.81 -27.00
CA GLU A 326 7.69 -4.72 -28.16
C GLU A 326 8.48 -6.03 -28.34
N PHE A 327 9.01 -6.60 -27.26
CA PHE A 327 9.72 -7.87 -27.31
C PHE A 327 8.86 -9.10 -27.63
N LEU A 328 7.60 -9.10 -27.19
CA LEU A 328 6.65 -10.16 -27.52
C LEU A 328 6.21 -10.07 -28.99
N MET A 329 6.14 -8.87 -29.54
CA MET A 329 5.73 -8.62 -30.93
C MET A 329 6.87 -8.78 -31.93
N GLU A 330 8.09 -8.40 -31.54
CA GLU A 330 9.29 -8.40 -32.37
C GLU A 330 10.42 -9.20 -31.68
N PRO A 331 10.27 -10.53 -31.55
CA PRO A 331 11.31 -11.34 -30.93
C PRO A 331 12.60 -11.22 -31.74
N ARG A 332 13.63 -10.59 -31.15
CA ARG A 332 14.92 -10.39 -31.82
C ARG A 332 15.70 -11.71 -31.90
N PRO A 333 16.01 -12.22 -33.11
CA PRO A 333 16.65 -13.51 -33.28
C PRO A 333 18.11 -13.54 -32.78
N GLU A 334 18.77 -12.40 -32.63
CA GLU A 334 20.16 -12.33 -32.18
C GLU A 334 20.33 -12.43 -30.65
N GLU A 335 19.23 -12.33 -29.89
CA GLU A 335 19.22 -12.44 -28.42
C GLU A 335 18.71 -13.82 -27.93
N THR A 336 18.25 -14.68 -28.84
CA THR A 336 18.04 -16.13 -28.61
C THR A 336 19.35 -16.91 -28.77
N GLY A 337 20.42 -16.40 -28.17
CA GLY A 337 21.66 -17.16 -28.02
C GLY A 337 21.34 -18.44 -27.26
N LYS A 338 21.27 -19.56 -27.99
CA LYS A 338 21.07 -20.95 -27.56
C LYS A 338 20.55 -21.06 -26.13
N MET A 339 19.24 -21.34 -25.96
CA MET A 339 18.76 -22.01 -24.76
C MET A 339 19.69 -23.21 -24.53
N ALA A 340 20.67 -23.04 -23.65
CA ALA A 340 21.46 -24.14 -23.16
C ALA A 340 20.46 -24.99 -22.39
N GLU A 341 20.17 -26.17 -22.94
CA GLU A 341 19.61 -27.27 -22.19
C GLU A 341 20.43 -27.39 -20.89
N TRP A 342 19.78 -27.14 -19.76
CA TRP A 342 20.24 -27.52 -18.43
C TRP A 342 19.11 -28.29 -17.77
#